data_AF-A0A950VTP4-F1
#
_entry.id   AF-A0A950VTP4-F1
#
_cell.length_a   1.000
_cell.length_b   1.000
_cell.length_c   1.000
_cell.angle_alpha   90.00
_cell.angle_beta   90.00
_cell.angle_gamma   90.00
#
_symmetry.space_group_name_H-M   'P 1'
#
loop_
_entity.id
_entity.type
_entity.pdbx_description
1 polymer ?
#
loop_
_entity_poly.entity_id
_entity_poly.type
_entity_poly.pdbx_seq_one_letter_code
_entity_poly.pdbx_strand_id
1 'polypeptide(L)'
;MDVHRRFAKPSSCSFFDFEVIREIEVEARVLRAARSETGVRAGDVIRIAYSSVNSCSGVNGPRSIPMLRKGDRVYAFLARRGRTPLFEPAARGATFSGSQRGV
;
A
#
# COMPACT_ATOMS: atom_id res chain seq x y z
N MET A 1 -31.98 -27.66 -0.61
CA MET A 1 -30.87 -28.42 -1.24
C MET A 1 -29.77 -27.42 -1.57
N ASP A 2 -28.75 -27.38 -0.72
CA ASP A 2 -27.62 -26.47 -0.76
C ASP A 2 -26.62 -26.89 -1.85
N VAL A 3 -26.26 -25.97 -2.75
CA VAL A 3 -25.24 -26.19 -3.78
C VAL A 3 -24.04 -25.29 -3.47
N HIS A 4 -23.13 -25.80 -2.65
CA HIS A 4 -21.81 -25.21 -2.47
C HIS A 4 -21.02 -25.28 -3.78
N ARG A 5 -20.98 -24.17 -4.53
CA ARG A 5 -19.97 -23.96 -5.59
C ARG A 5 -18.59 -23.88 -4.94
N ARG A 6 -17.82 -24.98 -5.02
CA ARG A 6 -16.38 -24.97 -4.77
C ARG A 6 -15.71 -24.19 -5.91
N PHE A 7 -15.32 -22.95 -5.64
CA PHE A 7 -14.38 -22.23 -6.50
C PHE A 7 -13.05 -23.00 -6.51
N ALA A 8 -12.71 -23.56 -7.66
CA ALA A 8 -11.40 -24.17 -7.89
C ALA A 8 -10.31 -23.09 -7.74
N LYS A 9 -9.32 -23.34 -6.89
CA LYS A 9 -8.12 -22.49 -6.77
C LYS A 9 -7.33 -22.57 -8.08
N PRO A 10 -7.03 -21.45 -8.75
CA PRO A 10 -6.16 -21.49 -9.93
C PRO A 10 -4.75 -21.96 -9.52
N SER A 11 -4.22 -22.91 -10.28
CA SER A 11 -3.02 -23.72 -9.97
C SER A 11 -1.72 -23.20 -10.60
N SER A 12 -1.64 -21.92 -10.96
CA SER A 12 -0.40 -21.34 -11.50
C SER A 12 -0.23 -19.91 -11.04
N CYS A 13 0.50 -19.75 -9.96
CA CYS A 13 0.88 -18.46 -9.41
C CYS A 13 2.24 -18.11 -10.02
N SER A 14 2.28 -17.25 -11.06
CA SER A 14 3.57 -16.78 -11.58
C SER A 14 4.22 -15.86 -10.53
N PHE A 15 5.56 -15.80 -10.53
CA PHE A 15 6.31 -14.96 -9.58
C PHE A 15 5.91 -13.47 -9.61
N PHE A 16 5.24 -13.03 -10.68
CA PHE A 16 4.83 -11.65 -10.91
C PHE A 16 3.31 -11.40 -10.78
N ASP A 17 2.50 -12.45 -10.59
CA ASP A 17 1.04 -12.30 -10.50
C ASP A 17 0.60 -11.92 -9.08
N PHE A 18 0.74 -10.64 -8.78
CA PHE A 18 0.14 -10.02 -7.62
C PHE A 18 -1.28 -9.57 -7.97
N GLU A 19 -2.27 -10.44 -7.73
CA GLU A 19 -3.67 -10.06 -7.91
C GLU A 19 -4.08 -9.03 -6.86
N VAL A 20 -4.50 -7.83 -7.31
CA VAL A 20 -5.03 -6.78 -6.44
C VAL A 20 -6.44 -7.16 -6.04
N ILE A 21 -6.67 -7.47 -4.76
CA ILE A 21 -7.97 -7.93 -4.26
C ILE A 21 -8.80 -6.78 -3.71
N ARG A 22 -8.13 -5.77 -3.15
CA ARG A 22 -8.79 -4.59 -2.57
C ARG A 22 -7.93 -3.37 -2.73
N GLU A 23 -8.56 -2.27 -3.11
CA GLU A 23 -8.01 -0.93 -3.05
C GLU A 23 -8.66 -0.19 -1.89
N ILE A 24 -7.84 0.40 -1.01
CA ILE A 24 -8.30 1.23 0.10
C ILE A 24 -7.57 2.55 0.02
N GLU A 25 -8.30 3.65 0.16
CA GLU A 25 -7.71 4.98 0.23
C GLU A 25 -7.71 5.49 1.66
N VAL A 26 -6.62 6.16 2.04
CA VAL A 26 -6.53 6.87 3.31
C VAL A 26 -6.05 8.29 3.08
N GLU A 27 -6.47 9.20 3.95
CA GLU A 27 -5.95 10.56 3.99
C GLU A 27 -4.82 10.65 5.03
N ALA A 28 -3.74 11.33 4.65
CA ALA A 28 -2.61 11.58 5.51
C ALA A 28 -2.20 13.06 5.41
N ARG A 29 -1.78 13.63 6.54
CA ARG A 29 -1.21 14.97 6.57
C ARG A 29 0.31 14.90 6.49
N VAL A 30 0.90 15.67 5.59
CA VAL A 30 2.35 15.75 5.43
C VAL A 30 2.91 16.62 6.53
N LEU A 31 3.67 16.01 7.45
CA LEU A 31 4.35 16.75 8.52
C LEU A 31 5.63 17.41 8.01
N ARG A 32 6.37 16.71 7.14
CA ARG A 32 7.62 17.18 6.53
C ARG A 32 7.84 16.46 5.20
N ALA A 33 8.32 17.18 4.18
CA ALA A 33 8.80 16.59 2.93
C ALA A 33 10.33 16.62 2.90
N ALA A 34 10.98 15.45 2.88
CA ALA A 34 12.44 15.37 2.78
C ALA A 34 12.92 15.58 1.33
N ARG A 35 12.21 14.99 0.36
CA ARG A 35 12.40 15.16 -1.08
C ARG A 35 11.06 14.97 -1.77
N SER A 36 10.74 15.82 -2.73
CA SER A 36 9.46 15.78 -3.45
C SER A 36 9.63 16.34 -4.85
N GLU A 37 9.35 15.53 -5.86
CA GLU A 37 9.29 15.95 -7.27
C GLU A 37 7.88 16.43 -7.64
N THR A 38 6.87 15.95 -6.91
CA THR A 38 5.45 16.23 -7.16
C THR A 38 5.01 17.57 -6.57
N GLY A 39 5.89 18.26 -5.86
CA GLY A 39 5.63 19.56 -5.25
C GLY A 39 4.94 19.52 -3.89
N VAL A 40 4.73 18.32 -3.31
CA VAL A 40 4.16 18.13 -1.95
C VAL A 40 4.99 18.85 -0.89
N ARG A 41 4.31 19.54 0.02
CA ARG A 41 4.89 20.36 1.11
C ARG A 41 4.33 19.98 2.47
N ALA A 42 4.99 20.46 3.51
CA ALA A 42 4.48 20.33 4.87
C ALA A 42 3.13 21.05 5.02
N GLY A 43 2.18 20.42 5.69
CA GLY A 43 0.82 20.91 5.88
C GLY A 43 -0.20 20.30 4.92
N ASP A 44 0.23 19.83 3.75
CA ASP A 44 -0.64 19.24 2.72
C ASP A 44 -1.38 18.02 3.25
N VAL A 45 -2.62 17.85 2.81
CA VAL A 45 -3.39 16.62 2.99
C VAL A 45 -3.33 15.85 1.67
N ILE A 46 -2.81 14.63 1.72
CA ILE A 46 -2.66 13.75 0.55
C ILE A 46 -3.51 12.50 0.73
N ARG A 47 -3.96 11.94 -0.40
CA ARG A 47 -4.62 10.64 -0.45
C ARG A 47 -3.62 9.57 -0.86
N ILE A 48 -3.61 8.46 -0.13
CA ILE A 48 -2.75 7.31 -0.40
C ILE A 48 -3.62 6.10 -0.68
N ALA A 49 -3.47 5.50 -1.85
CA ALA A 49 -4.10 4.26 -2.23
C ALA A 49 -3.24 3.06 -1.86
N TYR A 50 -3.85 2.10 -1.16
CA TYR A 50 -3.28 0.82 -0.80
C TYR A 50 -3.90 -0.24 -1.69
N SER A 51 -3.07 -0.99 -2.38
CA SER A 51 -3.46 -2.24 -3.02
C SER A 51 -3.05 -3.41 -2.13
N SER A 52 -4.04 -4.17 -1.66
CA SER A 52 -3.80 -5.48 -1.04
C SER A 52 -3.63 -6.51 -2.15
N VAL A 53 -2.49 -7.21 -2.13
CA VAL A 53 -2.19 -8.27 -3.08
C VAL A 53 -2.09 -9.62 -2.36
N ASN A 54 -2.65 -10.67 -2.96
CA ASN A 54 -2.46 -12.02 -2.44
C ASN A 54 -1.04 -12.42 -2.79
N SER A 55 -0.23 -12.72 -1.78
CA SER A 55 1.04 -13.39 -2.03
C SER A 55 0.74 -14.80 -2.48
N CYS A 56 1.27 -15.18 -3.65
CA CYS A 56 1.34 -16.57 -4.06
C CYS A 56 2.00 -17.40 -2.95
N SER A 57 1.27 -18.39 -2.44
CA SER A 57 1.74 -19.25 -1.36
C SER A 57 3.02 -19.98 -1.78
N GLY A 58 4.08 -19.90 -0.96
CA GLY A 58 5.35 -20.59 -1.23
C GLY A 58 6.42 -19.73 -1.90
N VAL A 59 6.15 -18.45 -2.21
CA VAL A 59 7.15 -17.52 -2.74
C VAL A 59 7.63 -16.56 -1.67
N ASN A 60 8.94 -16.55 -1.39
CA ASN A 60 9.58 -15.53 -0.56
C ASN A 60 9.68 -14.21 -1.35
N GLY A 61 8.61 -13.42 -1.29
CA GLY A 61 8.55 -12.09 -1.93
C GLY A 61 8.90 -10.95 -0.98
N PRO A 62 9.00 -9.71 -1.51
CA PRO A 62 9.10 -8.52 -0.69
C PRO A 62 7.98 -8.46 0.35
N ARG A 63 8.31 -8.04 1.58
CA ARG A 63 7.35 -7.90 2.67
C ARG A 63 6.14 -7.06 2.23
N SER A 64 4.95 -7.47 2.66
CA SER A 64 3.70 -6.73 2.43
C SER A 64 3.76 -5.30 2.95
N ILE A 65 3.04 -4.40 2.29
CA ILE A 65 2.92 -2.99 2.71
C ILE A 65 2.12 -2.96 4.02
N PRO A 66 2.67 -2.41 5.13
CA PRO A 66 1.91 -2.27 6.36
C PRO A 66 0.81 -1.21 6.18
N MET A 67 -0.37 -1.49 6.72
CA MET A 67 -1.50 -0.55 6.71
C MET A 67 -1.31 0.51 7.78
N LEU A 68 -1.42 1.79 7.41
CA LEU A 68 -1.40 2.89 8.38
C LEU A 68 -2.67 2.92 9.21
N ARG A 69 -2.51 3.31 10.47
CA ARG A 69 -3.60 3.56 11.42
C ARG A 69 -3.72 5.05 11.67
N LYS A 70 -4.91 5.48 12.10
CA LYS A 70 -5.14 6.86 12.51
C LYS A 70 -4.19 7.22 13.66
N GLY A 71 -3.48 8.33 13.50
CA GLY A 71 -2.51 8.82 14.49
C GLY A 71 -1.07 8.35 14.26
N ASP A 72 -0.83 7.40 13.35
CA ASP A 72 0.53 6.96 13.03
C ASP A 72 1.36 8.11 12.47
N ARG A 73 2.62 8.20 12.93
CA ARG A 73 3.62 9.13 12.41
C ARG A 73 4.78 8.33 11.85
N VAL A 74 4.92 8.36 10.53
CA VAL A 74 5.86 7.50 9.82
C VAL A 74 6.57 8.28 8.72
N TYR A 75 7.79 7.86 8.39
CA TYR A 75 8.37 8.21 7.10
C TYR A 75 7.73 7.37 6.00
N ALA A 76 7.57 7.96 4.81
CA ALA A 76 6.90 7.32 3.70
C ALA A 76 7.67 7.48 2.39
N PHE A 77 7.81 6.40 1.62
CA PHE A 77 8.29 6.43 0.24
C PHE A 77 7.10 6.27 -0.71
N LEU A 78 6.63 7.37 -1.28
CA LEU A 78 5.39 7.41 -2.08
C LEU A 78 5.70 7.78 -3.53
N ALA A 79 4.96 7.17 -4.46
CA ALA A 79 4.91 7.57 -5.87
C ALA A 79 3.56 8.20 -6.17
N ARG A 80 3.50 9.14 -7.11
CA ARG A 80 2.23 9.71 -7.57
C ARG A 80 1.65 8.81 -8.67
N ARG A 81 0.36 8.47 -8.56
CA ARG A 81 -0.33 7.62 -9.52
C ARG A 81 -0.68 8.44 -10.77
N GLY A 82 0.24 8.43 -11.74
CA GLY A 82 0.10 9.18 -12.99
C GLY A 82 -0.10 10.68 -12.74
N ARG A 83 -1.15 11.26 -13.34
CA ARG A 83 -1.50 12.69 -13.18
C ARG A 83 -2.47 12.97 -12.03
N THR A 84 -3.01 11.94 -11.39
CA THR A 84 -3.97 12.10 -10.29
C THR A 84 -3.30 12.63 -9.03
N PRO A 85 -4.03 13.28 -8.10
CA PRO A 85 -3.48 13.69 -6.80
C PRO A 85 -3.35 12.51 -5.81
N LEU A 86 -3.44 11.28 -6.30
CA LEU A 86 -3.37 10.06 -5.51
C LEU A 86 -1.93 9.55 -5.46
N PHE A 87 -1.50 9.13 -4.28
CA PHE A 87 -0.20 8.54 -4.05
C PHE A 87 -0.31 7.05 -3.78
N GLU A 88 0.74 6.30 -4.07
CA GLU A 88 0.82 4.87 -3.80
C GLU A 88 2.15 4.49 -3.12
N PRO A 89 2.16 3.43 -2.29
CA PRO A 89 3.37 2.88 -1.70
C PRO A 89 4.41 2.48 -2.75
N ALA A 90 5.60 3.11 -2.72
CA ALA A 90 6.64 2.88 -3.73
C ALA A 90 7.67 1.82 -3.32
N ALA A 91 7.74 1.44 -2.04
CA ALA A 91 8.81 0.59 -1.51
C ALA A 91 8.30 -0.68 -0.79
N ARG A 92 7.11 -1.17 -1.17
CA ARG A 92 6.45 -2.35 -0.55
C ARG A 92 6.48 -2.25 0.98
N GLY A 93 6.91 -3.29 1.69
CA GLY A 93 7.01 -3.25 3.15
C GLY A 93 7.89 -2.13 3.70
N ALA A 94 8.91 -1.68 2.95
CA ALA A 94 9.78 -0.58 3.38
C ALA A 94 9.13 0.80 3.20
N THR A 95 7.95 0.90 2.56
CA THR A 95 7.24 2.17 2.36
C THR A 95 7.10 2.95 3.66
N PHE A 96 6.70 2.28 4.74
CA PHE A 96 6.44 2.89 6.04
C PHE A 96 7.38 2.35 7.12
N SER A 97 8.65 2.10 6.77
CA SER A 97 9.65 1.68 7.76
C SER A 97 9.95 2.83 8.74
N GLY A 98 9.97 2.52 10.03
CA GLY A 98 10.18 3.53 11.09
C GLY A 98 8.91 4.10 11.71
N SER A 99 7.76 3.42 11.58
CA SER A 99 6.55 3.81 12.30
C SER A 99 6.80 3.87 13.81
N GLN A 100 6.81 5.08 14.35
CA GLN A 100 6.68 5.28 15.78
C GLN A 100 5.20 5.38 16.08
N ARG A 101 4.65 4.37 16.77
CA ARG A 101 3.29 4.46 17.29
C ARG A 101 3.25 5.68 18.20
N GLY A 102 2.41 6.65 17.85
CA GLY A 102 2.11 7.75 18.76
C GLY A 102 1.52 7.18 20.04
N VAL A 103 2.15 7.48 21.16
CA VAL A 103 1.63 7.27 22.52
C VAL A 103 0.57 8.33 22.79
#